data_AF-A0A376FEG9-F1
#
_entry.id   AF-A0A376FEG9-F1
#
_cell.length_a   1.000
_cell.length_b   1.000
_cell.length_c   1.000
_cell.angle_alpha   90.00
_cell.angle_beta   90.00
_cell.angle_gamma   90.00
#
_symmetry.space_group_name_H-M   'P 1'
#
loop_
_entity.id
_entity.type
_entity.pdbx_description
1 polymer ?
#
loop_
_entity_poly.entity_id
_entity_poly.type
_entity_poly.pdbx_seq_one_letter_code
_entity_poly.pdbx_strand_id
1 'polypeptide(L)'
;MNKVVLYCRPGFEKECAAEITDKAAKREVFGFARVKENAGYVVFECYQAEDADKLARELPFSSLIFARQMFVAGELLKDLPAGRPHHAYCWHAAGRGGEGRRSAR
;
A
#
# COMPACT_ATOMS: atom_id res chain seq x y z
N MET A 1 -0.35 9.77 1.75
CA MET A 1 -0.06 8.33 1.69
C MET A 1 -0.66 7.86 0.38
N ASN A 2 0.08 7.33 -0.57
CA ASN A 2 -0.44 7.11 -1.94
C ASN A 2 -0.67 5.64 -2.30
N LYS A 3 -0.57 4.72 -1.34
CA LYS A 3 -0.66 3.28 -1.61
C LYS A 3 -1.81 2.66 -0.82
N VAL A 4 -2.57 1.80 -1.45
CA VAL A 4 -3.59 0.95 -0.81
C VAL A 4 -3.15 -0.49 -0.95
N VAL A 5 -3.06 -1.20 0.17
CA VAL A 5 -2.70 -2.62 0.20
C VAL A 5 -3.97 -3.42 0.38
N LEU A 6 -4.14 -4.43 -0.47
CA LEU A 6 -5.26 -5.36 -0.42
C LEU A 6 -4.71 -6.77 -0.23
N TYR A 7 -5.14 -7.44 0.83
CA TYR A 7 -4.85 -8.85 1.02
C TYR A 7 -5.84 -9.69 0.21
N CYS A 8 -5.36 -10.70 -0.51
CA CYS A 8 -6.18 -11.60 -1.30
C CYS A 8 -5.76 -13.05 -1.10
N ARG A 9 -6.48 -14.01 -1.70
CA ARG A 9 -5.99 -15.39 -1.74
C ARG A 9 -4.79 -15.48 -2.69
N PRO A 10 -3.73 -16.24 -2.34
CA PRO A 10 -2.65 -16.53 -3.28
C PRO A 10 -3.21 -17.14 -4.57
N GLY A 11 -2.78 -16.62 -5.72
CA GLY A 11 -3.27 -17.03 -7.04
C GLY A 11 -4.42 -16.18 -7.61
N PHE A 12 -5.01 -15.29 -6.81
CA PHE A 12 -6.09 -14.36 -7.22
C PHE A 12 -5.63 -12.90 -7.30
N GLU A 13 -4.31 -12.65 -7.35
CA GLU A 13 -3.78 -11.29 -7.32
C GLU A 13 -4.14 -10.49 -8.57
N LYS A 14 -4.23 -11.14 -9.75
CA LYS A 14 -4.60 -10.47 -11.02
C LYS A 14 -6.08 -10.02 -10.98
N GLU A 15 -6.96 -10.87 -10.47
CA GLU A 15 -8.39 -10.57 -10.32
C GLU A 15 -8.62 -9.48 -9.27
N CYS A 16 -7.91 -9.55 -8.14
CA CYS A 16 -7.97 -8.50 -7.12
C CYS A 16 -7.43 -7.16 -7.65
N ALA A 17 -6.38 -7.18 -8.48
CA ALA A 17 -5.82 -6.00 -9.11
C ALA A 17 -6.75 -5.37 -10.15
N ALA A 18 -7.40 -6.20 -10.97
CA ALA A 18 -8.40 -5.73 -11.92
C ALA A 18 -9.62 -5.14 -11.19
N GLU A 19 -10.10 -5.81 -10.14
CA GLU A 19 -11.24 -5.36 -9.34
C GLU A 19 -10.98 -3.99 -8.70
N ILE A 20 -9.84 -3.80 -8.05
CA ILE A 20 -9.53 -2.52 -7.40
C ILE A 20 -9.35 -1.41 -8.42
N THR A 21 -8.75 -1.69 -9.57
CA THR A 21 -8.53 -0.69 -10.64
C THR A 21 -9.87 -0.23 -11.23
N ASP A 22 -10.80 -1.15 -11.51
CA ASP A 22 -12.15 -0.81 -11.98
C ASP A 22 -12.94 0.00 -10.96
N LYS A 23 -12.92 -0.41 -9.68
CA LYS A 23 -13.69 0.27 -8.63
C LYS A 23 -13.12 1.63 -8.23
N ALA A 24 -11.80 1.78 -8.33
CA ALA A 24 -11.12 3.06 -8.14
C ALA A 24 -11.42 4.01 -9.30
N ALA A 25 -11.34 3.54 -10.55
CA ALA A 25 -11.64 4.36 -11.73
C ALA A 25 -13.07 4.93 -11.71
N LYS A 26 -14.05 4.15 -11.21
CA LYS A 26 -15.44 4.61 -11.01
C LYS A 26 -15.60 5.75 -9.99
N ARG A 27 -14.60 5.98 -9.14
CA ARG A 27 -14.56 7.07 -8.15
C ARG A 27 -13.56 8.17 -8.53
N GLU A 28 -13.15 8.17 -9.79
CA GLU A 28 -12.17 9.11 -10.35
C GLU A 28 -10.78 9.00 -9.67
N VAL A 29 -10.50 7.86 -9.04
CA VAL A 29 -9.20 7.55 -8.45
C VAL A 29 -8.42 6.70 -9.45
N PHE A 30 -7.33 7.27 -9.96
CA PHE A 30 -6.49 6.61 -10.94
C PHE A 30 -5.15 6.18 -10.32
N GLY A 31 -4.65 5.05 -10.78
CA GLY A 31 -3.43 4.44 -10.27
C GLY A 31 -3.06 3.16 -11.00
N PHE A 32 -2.05 2.46 -10.50
CA PHE A 32 -1.64 1.17 -11.03
C PHE A 32 -1.53 0.14 -9.90
N ALA A 33 -1.98 -1.08 -10.18
CA ALA A 33 -1.83 -2.21 -9.27
C ALA A 33 -0.52 -2.96 -9.54
N ARG A 34 0.35 -3.06 -8.53
CA ARG A 34 1.49 -3.98 -8.54
C ARG A 34 1.05 -5.35 -8.05
N VAL A 35 1.21 -6.33 -8.94
CA VAL A 35 0.83 -7.73 -8.74
C VAL A 35 2.10 -8.56 -8.63
N LYS A 36 2.18 -9.40 -7.60
CA LYS A 36 3.23 -10.41 -7.47
C LYS A 36 2.57 -11.77 -7.34
N GLU A 37 2.91 -12.70 -8.22
CA GLU A 37 2.29 -14.03 -8.24
C GLU A 37 2.56 -14.78 -6.93
N ASN A 38 1.51 -15.41 -6.39
CA ASN A 38 1.52 -16.15 -5.12
C ASN A 38 1.96 -15.33 -3.89
N ALA A 39 1.88 -14.00 -3.95
CA ALA A 39 2.20 -13.14 -2.82
C ALA A 39 1.05 -13.05 -1.80
N GLY A 40 -0.20 -13.28 -2.23
CA GLY A 40 -1.39 -13.11 -1.39
C GLY A 40 -1.72 -11.66 -1.06
N TYR A 41 -1.14 -10.70 -1.77
CA TYR A 41 -1.47 -9.28 -1.65
C TYR A 41 -1.27 -8.54 -2.97
N VAL A 42 -1.99 -7.43 -3.10
CA VAL A 42 -1.89 -6.46 -4.19
C VAL A 42 -1.64 -5.08 -3.61
N VAL A 43 -0.76 -4.31 -4.24
CA VAL A 43 -0.51 -2.91 -3.87
C VAL A 43 -1.02 -2.01 -4.98
N PHE A 44 -2.04 -1.22 -4.70
CA PHE A 44 -2.55 -0.20 -5.61
C PHE A 44 -1.88 1.13 -5.30
N GLU A 45 -1.12 1.68 -6.24
CA GLU A 45 -0.46 2.97 -6.12
C GLU A 45 -1.28 4.03 -6.85
N CYS A 46 -1.87 4.94 -6.09
CA CYS A 46 -2.61 6.09 -6.58
C CYS A 46 -1.65 7.15 -7.11
N TYR A 47 -2.06 7.89 -8.14
CA TYR A 47 -1.27 9.02 -8.64
C TYR A 47 -1.25 10.19 -7.68
N GLN A 48 -2.38 10.50 -7.02
CA GLN A 48 -2.41 11.54 -5.99
C GLN A 48 -2.27 10.97 -4.59
N ALA A 49 -1.63 11.75 -3.71
CA ALA A 49 -1.34 11.33 -2.35
C ALA A 49 -2.57 11.35 -1.41
N GLU A 50 -3.66 11.98 -1.82
CA GLU A 50 -4.92 12.07 -1.09
C GLU A 50 -5.94 11.02 -1.57
N ASP A 51 -5.76 10.53 -2.79
CA ASP A 51 -6.66 9.56 -3.43
C ASP A 51 -6.72 8.22 -2.70
N ALA A 52 -5.61 7.76 -2.11
CA ALA A 52 -5.61 6.49 -1.38
C ALA A 52 -6.49 6.55 -0.13
N ASP A 53 -6.50 7.70 0.57
CA ASP A 53 -7.34 7.92 1.75
C ASP A 53 -8.81 8.09 1.35
N LYS A 54 -9.06 8.84 0.26
CA LYS A 54 -10.39 8.97 -0.35
C LYS A 54 -10.93 7.60 -0.76
N LEU A 55 -10.14 6.79 -1.46
CA LEU A 55 -10.52 5.45 -1.88
C LEU A 55 -10.87 4.56 -0.70
N ALA A 56 -10.05 4.57 0.36
CA ALA A 56 -10.30 3.76 1.56
C ALA A 56 -11.57 4.18 2.32
N ARG A 57 -11.99 5.45 2.23
CA ARG A 57 -13.21 5.97 2.86
C ARG A 57 -14.47 5.76 2.01
N GLU A 58 -14.36 5.96 0.70
CA GLU A 58 -15.51 5.93 -0.23
C GLU A 58 -15.78 4.56 -0.85
N LEU A 59 -14.78 3.67 -0.88
CA LEU A 59 -14.95 2.32 -1.39
C LEU A 59 -15.44 1.41 -0.25
N PRO A 60 -16.71 0.96 -0.27
CA PRO A 60 -17.18 0.01 0.72
C PRO A 60 -16.42 -1.30 0.56
N PHE A 61 -15.69 -1.71 1.60
CA PHE A 61 -14.93 -2.95 1.62
C PHE A 61 -15.81 -4.17 1.33
N SER A 62 -17.07 -4.16 1.78
CA SER A 62 -18.06 -5.22 1.49
C SER A 62 -18.37 -5.40 0.01
N SER A 63 -18.06 -4.42 -0.84
CA SER A 63 -18.22 -4.58 -2.29
C SER A 63 -17.12 -5.43 -2.91
N LEU A 64 -15.92 -5.50 -2.31
CA LEU A 64 -14.76 -6.22 -2.82
C LEU A 64 -14.93 -7.73 -2.64
N ILE A 65 -14.77 -8.47 -3.73
CA ILE A 65 -14.96 -9.92 -3.77
C ILE A 65 -13.65 -10.64 -3.45
N PHE A 66 -12.53 -10.14 -4.01
CA PHE A 66 -11.23 -10.81 -3.90
C PHE A 66 -10.37 -10.30 -2.74
N ALA A 67 -10.66 -9.09 -2.24
CA ALA A 67 -9.97 -8.50 -1.12
C ALA A 67 -10.52 -9.02 0.23
N ARG A 68 -9.66 -9.61 1.06
CA ARG A 68 -9.95 -10.05 2.43
C ARG A 68 -9.79 -8.94 3.46
N GLN A 69 -8.92 -7.97 3.17
CA GLN A 69 -8.68 -6.81 4.01
C GLN A 69 -8.04 -5.72 3.15
N MET A 70 -8.35 -4.46 3.48
CA MET A 70 -7.87 -3.27 2.78
C MET A 70 -7.37 -2.25 3.79
N PHE A 71 -6.23 -1.62 3.52
CA PHE A 71 -5.70 -0.52 4.32
C PHE A 71 -4.78 0.38 3.49
N VAL A 72 -4.64 1.64 3.92
CA VAL A 72 -3.72 2.61 3.31
C VAL A 72 -2.33 2.41 3.90
N ALA A 73 -1.32 2.42 3.03
CA ALA A 73 0.08 2.31 3.41
C ALA A 73 0.89 3.51 2.89
N GLY A 74 1.93 3.84 3.66
CA GLY A 74 2.95 4.80 3.24
C GLY A 74 4.09 4.14 2.46
N GLU A 75 5.27 4.76 2.52
CA GLU A 75 6.47 4.18 1.92
C GLU A 75 6.91 2.88 2.60
N LEU A 76 7.48 1.97 1.81
CA LEU A 76 7.96 0.70 2.31
C LEU A 76 9.26 0.92 3.09
N LEU A 77 9.20 0.75 4.39
CA LEU A 77 10.38 0.76 5.25
C LEU A 77 11.17 -0.53 5.04
N LYS A 78 12.36 -0.40 4.45
CA LYS A 78 13.33 -1.49 4.26
C LYS A 78 14.45 -1.37 5.31
N ASP A 79 15.12 -2.49 5.59
CA ASP A 79 16.29 -2.54 6.47
C ASP A 79 16.01 -2.05 7.91
N LEU A 80 15.02 -2.68 8.56
CA LEU A 80 14.66 -2.33 9.93
C LEU A 80 15.75 -2.84 10.90
N PRO A 81 16.43 -1.96 11.66
CA PRO A 81 17.50 -2.39 12.56
C PRO A 81 16.92 -3.19 13.72
N ALA A 82 17.42 -4.42 13.91
CA ALA A 82 16.91 -5.37 14.91
C ALA A 82 16.91 -4.84 16.35
N GLY A 83 17.85 -3.95 16.69
CA GLY A 83 17.98 -3.41 18.04
C GLY A 83 17.02 -2.25 18.39
N ARG A 84 16.46 -1.54 17.40
CA ARG A 84 15.58 -0.36 17.64
C ARG A 84 14.50 -0.16 16.55
N PRO A 85 13.63 -1.17 16.29
CA PRO A 85 12.62 -1.11 15.24
C PRO A 85 11.60 0.03 15.43
N HIS A 86 11.22 0.34 16.68
CA HIS A 86 10.30 1.43 16.99
C HIS A 86 10.85 2.81 16.59
N HIS A 87 12.15 3.06 16.82
CA HIS A 87 12.77 4.34 16.49
C HIS A 87 12.85 4.55 14.98
N ALA A 88 13.19 3.50 14.22
CA ALA A 88 13.22 3.56 12.76
C ALA A 88 11.82 3.80 12.16
N TYR A 89 10.79 3.12 12.70
CA TYR A 89 9.40 3.35 12.28
C TYR A 89 8.94 4.79 12.56
N CYS A 90 9.16 5.29 13.79
CA CYS A 90 8.76 6.63 14.18
C CYS A 90 9.52 7.72 13.40
N TRP A 91 10.78 7.47 13.03
CA TRP A 91 11.57 8.36 12.18
C TRP A 91 11.01 8.45 10.76
N HIS A 92 10.62 7.31 10.18
CA HIS A 92 10.05 7.24 8.84
C HIS A 92 8.63 7.83 8.79
N ALA A 93 7.81 7.54 9.80
CA ALA A 93 6.46 8.10 9.93
C ALA A 93 6.46 9.63 10.09
N ALA A 94 7.53 10.20 10.69
CA ALA A 94 7.69 11.65 10.84
C ALA A 94 8.19 12.37 9.56
N GLY A 95 8.33 11.69 8.42
CA GLY A 95 8.73 12.30 7.15
C GLY A 95 10.20 12.76 7.08
N ARG A 96 11.06 12.33 8.02
CA ARG A 96 12.51 12.63 8.02
C ARG A 96 13.31 11.67 7.12
N GLY A 97 12.81 11.47 5.90
CA GLY A 97 13.43 10.62 4.89
C GLY A 97 14.44 11.42 4.06
N GLY A 98 15.67 11.54 4.54
CA GLY A 98 16.76 12.15 3.80
C GLY A 98 18.11 11.85 4.45
N GLU A 99 18.82 10.89 3.86
CA GLU A 99 20.29 10.77 3.81
C GLU A 99 21.10 11.09 5.08
N GLY A 100 21.66 10.03 5.71
CA GLY A 100 22.76 10.23 6.65
C GLY A 100 22.87 9.16 7.72
N ARG A 101 23.48 8.02 7.36
CA ARG A 101 24.46 7.27 8.17
C ARG A 101 25.00 6.07 7.38
N ARG A 102 25.70 6.36 6.29
CA ARG A 102 26.95 5.63 6.04
C ARG A 102 28.02 6.30 6.90
N SER A 103 28.83 5.50 7.59
CA SER A 103 29.95 5.90 8.48
C SER A 103 29.65 5.94 9.97
N ALA A 104 29.83 4.78 10.61
CA ALA A 104 30.67 4.55 11.79
C ALA A 104 30.71 3.01 11.94
N ARG A 105 31.75 2.37 11.40
CA ARG A 105 32.82 1.74 12.21
C ARG A 105 32.29 0.77 13.25
#